data_AF-A0A127VB47-F1
#
_entry.id   AF-A0A127VB47-F1
#
_cell.length_a   1.000
_cell.length_b   1.000
_cell.length_c   1.000
_cell.angle_alpha   90.00
_cell.angle_beta   90.00
_cell.angle_gamma   90.00
#
_symmetry.space_group_name_H-M   'P 1'
#
loop_
_entity.id
_entity.type
_entity.pdbx_description
1 polymer ?
#
loop_
_entity_poly.entity_id
_entity_poly.type
_entity_poly.pdbx_seq_one_letter_code
_entity_poly.pdbx_strand_id
1 'polypeptide(L)' 'MHELGKQRAFELGNPFYARFKEDGEYWRKEMPNGDKYLVEVEVIIDEFDMPVQIKDTMIKKLDR' A
#
# COMPACT_ATOMS: atom_id res chain seq x y z
N MET A 1 -17.16 -6.50 -5.28
CA MET A 1 -15.82 -5.88 -5.10
C MET A 1 -15.99 -4.83 -4.02
N HIS A 2 -15.76 -5.20 -2.75
CA HIS A 2 -16.13 -4.40 -1.56
C HIS A 2 -14.88 -3.70 -0.99
N GLU A 3 -14.87 -2.37 -1.13
CA GLU A 3 -14.56 -1.32 -0.12
C GLU A 3 -13.43 -1.46 0.93
N LEU A 4 -12.43 -2.33 0.77
CA LEU A 4 -11.22 -2.29 1.64
C LEU A 4 -10.21 -1.20 1.25
N GLY A 5 -10.52 -0.40 0.22
CA GLY A 5 -9.70 0.69 -0.28
C GLY A 5 -10.30 2.06 -0.04
N LYS A 6 -10.99 2.33 1.09
CA LYS A 6 -11.59 3.65 1.33
C LYS A 6 -11.50 4.21 2.74
N GLN A 7 -11.33 3.41 3.78
CA GLN A 7 -11.37 3.97 5.14
C GLN A 7 -9.94 4.30 5.61
N ARG A 8 -9.60 5.60 5.54
CA ARG A 8 -8.51 6.31 6.26
C ARG A 8 -7.09 6.39 5.68
N ALA A 9 -6.77 5.78 4.55
CA ALA A 9 -5.54 6.13 3.80
C ALA A 9 -5.70 7.34 2.86
N PHE A 10 -6.95 7.78 2.62
CA PHE A 10 -7.33 8.56 1.44
C PHE A 10 -7.36 10.09 1.58
N GLU A 11 -7.26 10.66 2.79
CA GLU A 11 -7.58 12.09 2.95
C GLU A 11 -6.38 13.02 3.18
N LEU A 12 -5.20 12.59 3.63
CA LEU A 12 -4.19 13.54 4.17
C LEU A 12 -2.71 13.21 3.90
N GLY A 13 -2.35 12.66 2.73
CA GLY A 13 -0.94 12.61 2.29
C GLY A 13 -0.21 11.27 2.51
N ASN A 14 -0.94 10.15 2.49
CA ASN A 14 -0.33 8.83 2.48
C ASN A 14 0.04 8.39 1.05
N PRO A 15 1.10 7.59 0.89
CA PRO A 15 1.52 7.07 -0.39
C PRO A 15 0.46 6.15 -1.00
N PHE A 16 0.32 6.22 -2.32
CA PHE A 16 -0.68 5.46 -3.07
C PHE A 16 -0.18 4.03 -3.29
N TYR A 17 -0.97 3.04 -2.87
CA TYR A 17 -0.65 1.62 -3.07
C TYR A 17 -1.48 1.03 -4.22
N ALA A 18 -0.85 0.36 -5.16
CA ALA A 18 -1.51 -0.35 -6.25
C ALA A 18 -0.88 -1.72 -6.49
N ARG A 19 -1.71 -2.72 -6.82
CA ARG A 19 -1.25 -4.07 -7.14
C ARG A 19 -1.44 -4.36 -8.62
N PHE A 20 -0.39 -4.83 -9.28
CA PHE A 20 -0.41 -5.24 -10.68
C PHE A 20 -0.12 -6.73 -10.78
N LYS A 21 -0.69 -7.39 -11.80
CA LYS A 21 -0.55 -8.85 -11.99
C LYS A 21 0.93 -9.27 -12.18
N GLU A 22 1.73 -8.40 -12.78
CA GLU A 22 3.16 -8.61 -13.04
C GLU A 22 4.04 -8.52 -11.78
N ASP A 23 3.55 -7.90 -10.70
CA ASP A 23 4.31 -7.72 -9.46
C ASP A 23 4.11 -8.87 -8.46
N GLY A 24 3.30 -9.87 -8.81
CA GLY A 24 3.05 -11.06 -8.00
C GLY A 24 2.37 -10.73 -6.67
N GLU A 25 3.12 -10.90 -5.57
CA GLU A 25 2.65 -10.66 -4.19
C GLU A 25 2.97 -9.26 -3.69
N TYR A 26 3.78 -8.50 -4.43
CA TYR A 26 4.19 -7.16 -4.04
C TYR A 26 3.21 -6.08 -4.52
N TRP A 27 3.37 -4.90 -3.93
CA TRP A 27 2.60 -3.69 -4.21
C TRP A 27 3.51 -2.60 -4.74
N ARG A 28 2.96 -1.68 -5.53
CA ARG A 28 3.62 -0.43 -5.90
C ARG A 28 3.17 0.67 -4.97
N LYS A 29 4.12 1.39 -4.40
CA LYS A 29 3.95 2.54 -3.52
C LYS A 29 4.41 3.79 -4.28
N GLU A 30 3.50 4.71 -4.57
CA GLU A 30 3.79 6.00 -5.18
C GLU A 30 3.80 7.09 -4.11
N MET A 31 4.95 7.75 -3.98
CA MET A 31 5.18 8.83 -3.03
C MET A 31 4.67 10.16 -3.61
N PRO A 32 4.35 11.17 -2.78
CA PRO A 32 3.88 12.47 -3.26
C PRO A 32 4.84 13.22 -4.20
N ASN A 33 6.13 12.88 -4.17
CA ASN A 33 7.14 13.42 -5.08
C ASN A 33 7.17 12.72 -6.46
N GLY A 34 6.33 11.70 -6.67
CA GLY A 34 6.26 10.89 -7.88
C GLY A 34 7.23 9.70 -7.92
N ASP A 35 8.03 9.48 -6.88
CA ASP A 35 8.86 8.28 -6.78
C ASP A 35 8.00 7.04 -6.58
N LYS A 36 8.33 5.96 -7.28
CA LYS A 36 7.63 4.68 -7.19
C LYS A 36 8.53 3.62 -6.58
N TYR A 37 7.96 2.77 -5.74
CA TYR A 37 8.67 1.68 -5.07
C TYR A 37 7.86 0.40 -5.18
N LEU A 38 8.52 -0.73 -5.33
CA LEU A 38 7.93 -2.03 -5.06
C LEU A 38 8.09 -2.31 -3.56
N VAL A 39 6.99 -2.65 -2.90
CA VAL A 39 6.93 -2.87 -1.46
C VAL A 39 6.16 -4.15 -1.16
N GLU A 40 6.54 -4.83 -0.09
CA GLU A 40 5.68 -5.82 0.56
C GLU A 40 4.74 -5.10 1.52
N VAL A 41 3.48 -5.52 1.60
CA VAL A 41 2.47 -4.91 2.47
C VAL A 41 1.92 -5.93 3.45
N GLU A 42 2.00 -5.60 4.73
CA GLU A 42 1.36 -6.32 5.82
C GLU A 42 0.26 -5.45 6.42
N VAL A 43 -0.96 -5.99 6.48
CA VAL A 43 -2.09 -5.33 7.14
C VAL A 43 -2.19 -5.87 8.55
N ILE A 44 -1.97 -5.01 9.53
CA ILE A 44 -2.13 -5.34 10.95
C ILE A 44 -3.60 -5.12 11.30
N ILE A 45 -4.20 -6.20 11.80
CA ILE A 45 -5.61 -6.29 12.18
C ILE A 45 -5.70 -6.33 13.70
N ASP A 46 -6.71 -5.68 14.29
CA ASP A 46 -6.96 -5.70 15.73
C ASP A 46 -7.76 -6.95 16.18
N GLU A 47 -8.09 -6.98 17.47
CA GLU A 47 -8.84 -8.09 18.08
C GLU A 47 -10.29 -8.25 17.57
N PHE A 48 -10.81 -7.26 16.84
CA PHE A 48 -12.15 -7.26 16.25
C PHE A 48 -12.16 -7.49 14.74
N ASP A 49 -11.06 -8.00 14.19
CA ASP A 49 -10.87 -8.22 12.75
C ASP A 49 -10.89 -6.92 11.91
N MET A 50 -10.55 -5.78 12.53
CA MET A 50 -10.50 -4.49 11.84
C MET A 50 -9.06 -4.10 11.47
N PRO A 51 -8.80 -3.65 10.22
CA PRO A 51 -7.46 -3.20 9.82
C PRO A 51 -7.13 -1.86 10.49
N VAL A 52 -6.10 -1.84 11.33
CA VAL A 52 -5.69 -0.66 12.10
C VAL A 52 -4.39 -0.04 11.61
N GLN A 53 -3.54 -0.82 10.95
CA GLN A 53 -2.25 -0.33 10.46
C GLN A 53 -1.83 -1.07 9.19
N ILE A 54 -1.17 -0.35 8.29
CA ILE A 54 -0.43 -0.92 7.16
C ILE A 54 1.06 -0.76 7.47
N LYS A 55 1.80 -1.87 7.44
CA LYS A 55 3.26 -1.85 7.40
C LYS A 55 3.69 -2.18 5.98
N ASP A 56 4.63 -1.40 5.46
CA ASP A 56 5.24 -1.67 4.18
C ASP A 56 6.76 -1.77 4.28
N THR A 57 7.33 -2.71 3.54
CA THR A 57 8.78 -2.91 3.44
C THR A 57 9.21 -2.58 2.02
N MET A 58 10.11 -1.61 1.87
CA MET A 58 10.64 -1.24 0.55
C MET A 58 11.56 -2.34 0.02
N ILE A 59 11.18 -2.92 -1.12
CA ILE A 59 11.96 -3.99 -1.79
C ILE A 59 12.88 -3.40 -2.85
N LYS A 60 12.35 -2.53 -3.72
CA LYS A 60 13.14 -1.84 -4.75
C LYS A 60 12.49 -0.51 -5.14
N LYS A 61 13.30 0.46 -5.55
CA LYS A 61 12.81 1.64 -6.27
C LYS A 61 12.47 1.23 -7.70
N LEU A 62 11.35 1.71 -8.23
CA LEU A 62 10.98 1.58 -9.63
C LEU A 62 11.44 2.85 -10.35
N ASP A 63 12.21 2.68 -11.41
CA ASP A 63 12.65 3.80 -12.23
C ASP A 63 11.45 4.46 -12.93
N ARG A 64 11.62 5.75 -13.24
CA ARG A 64 10.56 6.65 -13.70
C ARG A 64 10.17 6.40 -15.16
#